data_AF-A0A951BB03-F1
#
_entry.id   AF-A0A951BB03-F1
#
_cell.length_a   1.000
_cell.length_b   1.000
_cell.length_c   1.000
_cell.angle_alpha   90.00
_cell.angle_beta   90.00
_cell.angle_gamma   90.00
#
_symmetry.space_group_name_H-M   'P 1'
#
loop_
_entity.id
_entity.type
_entity.pdbx_description
1 polymer ?
#
loop_
_entity_poly.entity_id
_entity_poly.type
_entity_poly.pdbx_seq_one_letter_code
_entity_poly.pdbx_strand_id
1 'polypeptide(L)' 'MVPAAARLEKRYAELRLPVTIVAGAEDQIVDTNSQSGRLHETISESELHVLPGLGHMAHHFAADSMVEAIDDIERAVPAG' A
#
# COMPACT_ATOMS: atom_id res chain seq x y z
N MET A 1 13.00 13.40 3.92
CA MET A 1 11.59 13.17 4.29
C MET A 1 10.97 14.45 4.83
N VAL A 2 9.69 14.71 4.52
CA VAL A 2 8.96 15.88 5.04
C VAL A 2 8.70 15.70 6.55
N PRO A 3 8.86 16.73 7.41
CA PRO A 3 8.75 16.58 8.87
C PRO A 3 7.43 15.98 9.37
N ALA A 4 6.31 16.27 8.70
CA ALA A 4 5.02 15.69 9.04
C ALA A 4 4.98 14.18 8.77
N ALA A 5 5.54 13.73 7.64
CA ALA A 5 5.63 12.32 7.30
C ALA A 5 6.50 11.56 8.32
N ALA A 6 7.64 12.12 8.73
CA ALA A 6 8.52 11.51 9.73
C ALA A 6 7.86 11.32 11.11
N ARG A 7 6.93 12.21 11.46
CA ARG A 7 6.15 12.07 12.70
C ARG A 7 5.06 11.01 12.57
N LEU A 8 4.36 10.97 11.43
CA LEU A 8 3.27 10.03 11.20
C LEU A 8 3.76 8.60 10.96
N GLU A 9 4.91 8.43 10.32
CA GLU A 9 5.54 7.13 10.07
C GLU A 9 5.65 6.27 11.33
N LYS A 10 5.99 6.89 12.47
CA LYS A 10 6.12 6.21 13.76
C LYS A 10 4.82 5.57 14.25
N ARG A 11 3.68 5.95 13.68
CA ARG A 11 2.34 5.50 14.07
C ARG A 11 1.77 4.43 13.15
N TYR A 12 2.48 4.01 12.10
CA TYR A 12 1.97 2.96 11.21
C TYR A 12 1.72 1.64 11.96
N ALA A 13 2.57 1.27 12.91
CA ALA A 13 2.38 0.10 13.76
C ALA A 13 1.20 0.21 14.75
N GLU A 14 0.59 1.40 14.89
CA GLU A 14 -0.61 1.60 15.72
C GLU A 14 -1.90 1.25 14.95
N LEU A 15 -1.84 1.05 13.63
CA LEU A 15 -3.02 0.71 12.83
C LEU A 15 -3.52 -0.70 13.18
N ARG A 16 -4.82 -0.79 13.50
CA ARG A 16 -5.54 -2.03 13.91
C ARG A 16 -6.72 -2.32 12.98
N LEU A 17 -6.54 -2.02 11.71
CA LEU A 17 -7.53 -2.25 10.67
C LEU A 17 -6.85 -2.86 9.45
N PRO A 18 -7.61 -3.56 8.58
CA PRO A 18 -7.11 -4.01 7.30
C PRO A 18 -6.55 -2.84 6.46
N VAL A 19 -5.41 -3.06 5.81
CA VAL A 19 -4.76 -2.08 4.91
C VAL A 19 -4.30 -2.76 3.63
N THR A 20 -4.78 -2.30 2.48
CA THR A 20 -4.26 -2.77 1.18
C THR A 20 -3.27 -1.75 0.62
N ILE A 21 -2.07 -2.21 0.27
CA ILE A 21 -1.00 -1.41 -0.32
C ILE A 21 -0.81 -1.86 -1.77
N VAL A 22 -0.89 -0.92 -2.73
CA VAL A 22 -0.69 -1.21 -4.15
C VAL A 22 0.49 -0.39 -4.68
N ALA A 23 1.45 -1.05 -5.33
CA ALA A 23 2.64 -0.41 -5.86
C ALA A 23 3.04 -0.98 -7.22
N GLY A 24 3.70 -0.18 -8.06
CA GLY A 24 4.30 -0.65 -9.31
C GLY A 24 5.64 -1.34 -9.05
N ALA A 25 5.92 -2.46 -9.73
CA ALA A 25 7.20 -3.16 -9.60
C ALA A 25 8.38 -2.37 -10.17
N GLU A 26 8.13 -1.50 -11.14
CA GLU A 26 9.13 -0.80 -11.94
C GLU A 26 9.17 0.69 -11.62
N ASP A 27 8.70 1.09 -10.42
CA ASP A 27 8.71 2.48 -9.98
C ASP A 27 10.15 3.02 -9.93
N GLN A 28 10.41 4.05 -10.74
CA GLN A 28 11.73 4.69 -10.86
C GLN A 28 11.88 5.93 -9.96
N ILE A 29 10.80 6.35 -9.28
CA ILE A 29 10.80 7.51 -8.39
C ILE A 29 11.02 7.06 -6.94
N VAL A 30 10.36 5.98 -6.54
CA VAL A 30 10.52 5.36 -5.22
C VAL A 30 10.75 3.87 -5.35
N ASP A 31 11.74 3.35 -4.62
CA ASP A 31 11.97 1.90 -4.60
C ASP A 31 10.87 1.18 -3.82
N THR A 32 10.15 0.29 -4.51
CA THR A 32 8.95 -0.38 -4.00
C THR A 32 9.21 -1.20 -2.74
N ASN A 33 10.35 -1.88 -2.64
CA ASN A 33 10.67 -2.70 -1.47
C ASN A 33 11.02 -1.84 -0.25
N SER A 34 11.86 -0.82 -0.42
CA SER A 34 12.27 0.07 0.68
C SER A 34 11.13 0.94 1.22
N GLN A 35 10.12 1.22 0.39
CA GLN A 35 8.94 1.99 0.79
C GLN A 35 7.75 1.09 1.12
N SER A 36 7.08 0.54 0.10
CA SER A 36 5.84 -0.23 0.27
C SER A 36 6.08 -1.56 0.98
N GLY A 37 7.20 -2.25 0.68
CA GLY A 37 7.61 -3.46 1.39
C GLY A 37 7.83 -3.20 2.89
N ARG A 38 8.65 -2.20 3.23
CA ARG A 38 8.88 -1.78 4.62
C ARG A 38 7.58 -1.35 5.34
N LEU A 39 6.67 -0.68 4.63
CA LEU A 39 5.37 -0.30 5.18
C LEU A 39 4.52 -1.53 5.51
N HIS A 40 4.49 -2.51 4.60
CA HIS A 40 3.80 -3.78 4.79
C HIS A 40 4.35 -4.55 6.00
N GLU A 41 5.67 -4.61 6.16
CA GLU A 41 6.31 -5.20 7.34
C GLU A 41 5.96 -4.48 8.66
N THR A 42 5.64 -3.19 8.58
CA THR A 42 5.32 -2.36 9.75
C THR A 42 3.85 -2.46 10.15
N ILE A 43 2.93 -2.61 9.19
CA ILE A 43 1.48 -2.69 9.43
C ILE A 43 1.08 -4.17 9.48
N SER A 44 0.74 -4.67 10.67
CA SER A 44 0.46 -6.09 10.90
C SER A 44 -0.73 -6.65 10.14
N GLU A 45 -1.70 -5.81 9.78
CA GLU A 45 -2.93 -6.19 9.07
C GLU A 45 -2.91 -5.66 7.62
N SER A 46 -1.75 -5.67 6.98
CA SER A 46 -1.62 -5.19 5.60
C SER A 46 -1.42 -6.31 4.58
N GLU A 47 -1.88 -6.06 3.37
CA GLU A 47 -1.62 -6.84 2.16
C GLU A 47 -0.87 -5.96 1.15
N LEU A 48 0.12 -6.51 0.45
CA LEU A 48 0.93 -5.78 -0.53
C LEU A 48 0.78 -6.39 -1.94
N HIS A 49 0.19 -5.60 -2.83
CA HIS A 49 0.04 -5.93 -4.25
C HIS A 49 1.09 -5.18 -5.07
N VAL A 50 2.09 -5.90 -5.58
CA VAL A 50 3.11 -5.35 -6.47
C VAL A 50 2.74 -5.68 -7.92
N LEU A 51 2.45 -4.66 -8.71
CA LEU A 51 1.97 -4.79 -10.08
C LEU A 51 3.15 -4.83 -11.07
N PRO A 52 3.40 -5.96 -11.76
CA PRO A 52 4.48 -6.07 -12.74
C PRO A 52 4.21 -5.19 -13.97
N GLY A 53 5.25 -4.66 -14.59
CA GLY A 53 5.11 -3.80 -15.78
C GLY A 53 4.66 -2.37 -15.50
N LEU A 54 4.43 -2.00 -14.24
CA LEU A 54 3.98 -0.66 -13.85
C LEU A 54 5.04 0.06 -13.02
N GLY A 55 5.23 1.32 -13.35
CA GLY A 55 6.08 2.25 -12.61
C GLY A 55 5.29 3.11 -11.63
N HIS A 56 5.70 4.37 -11.50
CA HIS A 56 5.02 5.34 -10.65
C HIS A 56 3.58 5.61 -11.10
N MET A 57 2.75 6.11 -10.19
CA MET A 57 1.33 6.42 -10.45
C MET A 57 0.54 5.22 -11.03
N ALA A 58 0.79 4.01 -10.53
CA ALA A 58 0.16 2.77 -11.03
C ALA A 58 -1.38 2.84 -11.13
N HIS A 59 -2.03 3.66 -10.31
CA HIS A 59 -3.48 3.89 -10.34
C HIS A 59 -4.01 4.49 -11.67
N HIS A 60 -3.17 5.16 -12.48
CA HIS A 60 -3.58 5.61 -13.81
C HIS A 60 -3.66 4.47 -14.84
N PHE A 61 -2.97 3.36 -14.60
CA PHE A 61 -2.78 2.28 -15.56
C PHE A 61 -3.44 0.97 -15.14
N ALA A 62 -3.80 0.83 -13.86
CA ALA A 62 -4.35 -0.38 -13.28
C ALA A 62 -5.69 -0.11 -12.57
N ALA A 63 -6.64 0.53 -13.26
CA ALA A 63 -7.95 0.80 -12.70
C ALA A 63 -8.64 -0.47 -12.19
N ASP A 64 -8.56 -1.57 -12.97
CA ASP A 64 -9.16 -2.85 -12.59
C ASP A 64 -8.53 -3.42 -11.32
N SER A 65 -7.20 -3.40 -11.21
CA SER A 65 -6.51 -3.85 -9.98
C SER A 65 -6.82 -2.97 -8.78
N MET A 66 -7.09 -1.68 -8.98
CA MET A 66 -7.52 -0.78 -7.90
C MET A 66 -8.93 -1.13 -7.43
N VAL A 67 -9.84 -1.45 -8.35
CA VAL A 67 -11.20 -1.90 -8.00
C VAL A 67 -11.15 -3.24 -7.26
N GLU A 68 -10.38 -4.20 -7.76
CA GLU A 68 -10.19 -5.50 -7.10
C GLU A 68 -9.64 -5.35 -5.68
N ALA A 69 -8.61 -4.50 -5.50
CA ALA A 69 -8.06 -4.20 -4.17
C ALA A 69 -9.09 -3.57 -3.20
N ILE A 70 -10.04 -2.79 -3.72
CA ILE A 70 -11.13 -2.20 -2.94
C ILE A 70 -12.15 -3.28 -2.56
N ASP A 71 -12.54 -4.14 -3.50
CA ASP A 71 -13.48 -5.23 -3.25
C ASP A 71 -12.91 -6.24 -2.23
N ASP A 72 -11.60 -6.51 -2.31
CA ASP A 72 -10.91 -7.42 -1.39
C ASP A 72 -10.87 -6.87 0.03
N ILE A 73 -10.53 -5.58 0.19
CA ILE A 73 -10.50 -4.96 1.52
C ILE A 73 -11.90 -4.82 2.11
N GLU A 74 -12.94 -4.58 1.30
CA GLU A 74 -14.33 -4.57 1.76
C GLU A 74 -14.72 -5.94 2.37
N ARG A 75 -14.30 -7.05 1.75
CA ARG A 75 -14.53 -8.40 2.28
C ARG A 75 -13.73 -8.69 3.54
N ALA A 76 -12.54 -8.10 3.68
CA ALA A 76 -11.68 -8.27 4.84
C ALA A 76 -12.17 -7.50 6.07
N VAL A 77 -12.95 -6.43 5.88
CA VAL A 77 -13.57 -5.69 6.98
C VAL A 77 -14.81 -6.47 7.47
N PRO A 78 -14.84 -6.97 8.71
CA PRO A 78 -16.03 -7.64 9.22
C PRO A 78 -17.21 -6.65 9.25
N ALA A 79 -18.37 -7.11 8.78
CA ALA A 79 -19.62 -6.35 8.92
C ALA A 79 -19.84 -6.05 10.41
N GLY A 80 -19.88 -4.77 10.76
CA GLY A 80 -20.14 -4.29 12.12
C GLY A 80 -21.53 -4.60 12.63
#